data_AF-A0A814KF22-F1
#
_entry.id   AF-A0A814KF22-F1
#
_cell.length_a   1.000
_cell.length_b   1.000
_cell.length_c   1.000
_cell.angle_alpha   90.00
_cell.angle_beta   90.00
_cell.angle_gamma   90.00
#
_symmetry.space_group_name_H-M   'P 1'
#
loop_
_entity.id
_entity.type
_entity.pdbx_description
1 polymer ?
#
loop_
_entity_poly.entity_id
_entity_poly.type
_entity_poly.pdbx_seq_one_letter_code
_entity_poly.pdbx_strand_id
1 'polypeptide(L)'
;LAGQGVNCGVRNLSDTIFCEVHACIVNGTGQGGIQYLRSSKEEYDPLTTPDSKFENLLVPSFYEHGPIWDIDAQKKTVFRENGTVVYPWHKWQSGNNGSSTQSFDIWITFEFNAQLSALT
;
A
#
# COMPACT_ATOMS: atom_id res chain seq x y z
N LEU A 1 1.63 1.77 12.79
CA LEU A 1 1.11 3.10 13.18
C LEU A 1 2.00 4.18 12.60
N ALA A 2 1.46 5.33 12.25
CA ALA A 2 2.19 6.44 11.65
C ALA A 2 1.67 7.77 12.18
N GLY A 3 2.55 8.68 12.61
CA GLY A 3 2.17 10.04 12.98
C GLY A 3 1.94 10.91 11.75
N GLN A 4 1.46 12.14 11.95
CA GLN A 4 1.19 13.07 10.85
C GLN A 4 2.39 13.23 9.89
N GLY A 5 2.12 13.13 8.58
CA GLY A 5 3.09 13.28 7.50
C GLY A 5 4.10 12.13 7.36
N VAL A 6 4.05 11.10 8.20
CA VAL A 6 5.02 10.00 8.16
C VAL A 6 4.81 9.12 6.92
N ASN A 7 5.90 8.93 6.18
CA ASN A 7 6.05 7.93 5.13
C ASN A 7 6.55 6.62 5.76
N CYS A 8 5.83 5.51 5.58
CA CYS A 8 6.16 4.21 6.20
C CYS A 8 7.16 3.36 5.39
N GLY A 9 7.78 3.93 4.36
CA GLY A 9 8.74 3.26 3.49
C GLY A 9 8.10 2.70 2.22
N VAL A 10 8.72 3.01 1.08
CA VAL A 10 8.30 2.52 -0.24
C VAL A 10 8.87 1.12 -0.49
N ARG A 11 8.01 0.18 -0.88
CA ARG A 11 8.36 -1.24 -1.09
C ARG A 11 7.53 -1.86 -2.21
N ASN A 12 7.98 -3.00 -2.75
CA ASN A 12 7.27 -3.76 -3.80
C ASN A 12 7.22 -5.28 -3.54
N LEU A 13 7.67 -5.72 -2.36
CA LEU A 13 7.58 -7.10 -1.87
C LEU A 13 8.27 -8.14 -2.76
N SER A 14 9.36 -7.74 -3.43
CA SER A 14 10.11 -8.60 -4.34
C SER A 14 10.87 -9.75 -3.67
N ASP A 15 10.91 -9.78 -2.34
CA ASP A 15 11.58 -10.76 -1.49
C ASP A 15 10.62 -11.60 -0.63
N THR A 16 9.30 -11.39 -0.72
CA THR A 16 8.29 -12.09 0.09
C THR A 16 7.09 -12.57 -0.73
N ILE A 17 6.40 -13.63 -0.29
CA ILE A 17 5.29 -14.25 -1.04
C ILE A 17 3.98 -14.18 -0.24
N PHE A 18 3.28 -13.05 -0.34
CA PHE A 18 1.93 -12.88 0.21
C PHE A 18 1.13 -11.79 -0.52
N CYS A 19 -0.18 -11.85 -0.37
CA CYS A 19 -1.12 -10.80 -0.76
C CYS A 19 -1.44 -9.97 0.50
N GLU A 20 -1.12 -8.67 0.53
CA GLU A 20 -1.36 -7.81 1.70
C GLU A 20 -2.57 -6.89 1.53
N VAL A 21 -3.44 -6.88 2.55
CA VAL A 21 -4.53 -5.92 2.68
C VAL A 21 -4.38 -5.21 4.01
N HIS A 22 -4.55 -3.89 4.00
CA HIS A 22 -4.59 -3.09 5.21
C HIS A 22 -6.01 -2.67 5.56
N ALA A 23 -6.37 -2.89 6.83
CA ALA A 23 -7.60 -2.37 7.42
C ALA A 23 -7.26 -1.24 8.40
N CYS A 24 -7.72 -0.03 8.11
CA CYS A 24 -7.53 1.13 8.96
C CYS A 24 -8.47 1.06 10.16
N ILE A 25 -7.92 1.10 11.38
CA ILE A 25 -8.70 1.24 12.61
C ILE A 25 -8.98 2.74 12.84
N VAL A 26 -7.94 3.57 12.77
CA VAL A 26 -8.01 5.01 12.95
C VAL A 26 -7.17 5.69 11.88
N ASN A 27 -7.76 6.64 11.17
CA ASN A 27 -7.06 7.55 10.27
C ASN A 27 -6.94 8.91 10.96
N GLY A 28 -5.78 9.21 11.55
CA GLY A 28 -5.61 10.30 12.51
C GLY A 28 -5.85 11.68 11.92
N THR A 29 -5.66 11.84 10.62
CA THR A 29 -5.88 13.11 9.90
C THR A 29 -7.08 13.06 8.95
N GLY A 30 -7.66 11.87 8.76
CA GLY A 30 -8.65 11.59 7.72
C GLY A 30 -8.08 11.62 6.29
N GLN A 31 -6.76 11.67 6.14
CA GLN A 31 -6.06 11.81 4.85
C GLN A 31 -4.99 10.71 4.62
N GLY A 32 -4.80 9.79 5.56
CA GLY A 32 -3.85 8.68 5.44
C GLY A 32 -4.34 7.55 4.54
N GLY A 33 -3.43 6.77 3.97
CA GLY A 33 -3.79 5.62 3.16
C GLY A 33 -2.61 5.03 2.40
N ILE A 34 -2.93 4.25 1.37
CA ILE A 34 -1.93 3.63 0.50
C ILE A 34 -1.59 4.59 -0.62
N GLN A 35 -0.29 4.85 -0.79
CA GLN A 35 0.24 5.50 -1.97
C GLN A 35 0.99 4.50 -2.83
N TYR A 36 0.75 4.48 -4.14
CA TYR A 36 1.36 3.51 -5.07
C TYR A 36 1.67 4.12 -6.44
N LEU A 37 2.69 3.62 -7.14
CA LEU A 37 2.94 3.95 -8.54
C LEU A 37 1.88 3.29 -9.43
N ARG A 38 1.46 3.96 -10.51
CA ARG A 38 0.36 3.51 -11.39
C ARG A 38 0.56 2.15 -12.03
N SER A 39 1.81 1.72 -12.17
CA SER A 39 2.17 0.49 -12.85
C SER A 39 3.26 -0.23 -12.08
N SER A 40 3.13 -1.56 -11.97
CA SER A 40 4.14 -2.46 -11.43
C SER A 40 5.44 -2.50 -12.22
N LYS A 41 5.44 -1.95 -13.44
CA LYS A 41 6.61 -1.82 -14.31
C LYS A 41 7.37 -0.52 -14.12
N GLU A 42 6.84 0.43 -13.35
CA GLU A 42 7.56 1.65 -13.03
C GLU A 42 8.65 1.38 -11.99
N GLU A 43 9.83 1.93 -12.20
CA GLU A 43 10.92 1.85 -11.25
C GLU A 43 10.82 2.97 -10.20
N TYR A 44 11.27 2.65 -9.00
CA TYR A 44 11.38 3.59 -7.89
C TYR A 44 12.84 3.81 -7.54
N ASP A 45 13.22 5.08 -7.48
CA ASP A 45 14.49 5.53 -6.94
C ASP A 45 14.19 6.53 -5.81
N PRO A 46 14.59 6.25 -4.56
CA PRO A 46 14.31 7.12 -3.42
C PRO A 46 14.91 8.52 -3.55
N LEU A 47 15.90 8.72 -4.44
CA LEU A 47 16.53 10.02 -4.66
C LEU A 47 15.87 10.83 -5.77
N THR A 48 15.19 10.18 -6.72
CA THR A 48 14.74 10.84 -7.96
C THR A 48 13.25 10.69 -8.25
N THR A 49 12.56 9.70 -7.69
CA THR A 49 11.11 9.55 -7.88
C THR A 49 10.35 10.53 -6.97
N PRO A 50 9.65 11.53 -7.52
CA PRO A 50 8.92 12.49 -6.70
C PRO A 50 7.61 11.89 -6.15
N ASP A 51 7.17 12.37 -4.99
CA ASP A 51 5.89 11.93 -4.38
C ASP A 51 4.68 12.14 -5.30
N SER A 52 4.72 13.11 -6.22
CA SER A 52 3.66 13.37 -7.20
C SER A 52 3.42 12.26 -8.22
N LYS A 53 4.33 11.27 -8.29
CA LYS A 53 4.15 10.06 -9.11
C LYS A 53 3.24 9.03 -8.47
N PHE A 54 3.06 9.08 -7.15
CA PHE A 54 2.22 8.14 -6.44
C PHE A 54 0.75 8.58 -6.53
N GLU A 55 -0.12 7.62 -6.85
CA GLU A 55 -1.55 7.78 -6.62
C GLU A 55 -1.88 7.56 -5.16
N ASN A 56 -2.92 8.24 -4.67
CA ASN A 56 -3.36 8.12 -3.29
C ASN A 56 -4.69 7.38 -3.21
N LEU A 57 -4.67 6.21 -2.56
CA LEU A 57 -5.85 5.47 -2.13
C LEU A 57 -6.08 5.76 -0.64
N LEU A 58 -6.98 6.71 -0.37
CA LEU A 58 -7.42 7.01 0.99
C LEU A 58 -8.05 5.77 1.62
N VAL A 59 -7.66 5.45 2.86
CA VAL A 59 -8.27 4.37 3.65
C VAL A 59 -8.87 4.97 4.92
N PRO A 60 -10.17 5.33 4.93
CA PRO A 60 -10.80 5.96 6.09
C PRO A 60 -10.81 5.04 7.33
N SER A 61 -11.03 5.62 8.51
CA SER A 61 -11.20 4.84 9.75
C SER A 61 -12.30 3.79 9.59
N PHE A 62 -12.00 2.55 10.00
CA PHE A 62 -12.86 1.36 9.86
C PHE A 62 -13.11 0.88 8.42
N TYR A 63 -12.24 1.25 7.48
CA TYR A 63 -12.26 0.73 6.11
C TYR A 63 -11.00 -0.09 5.84
N GLU A 64 -11.11 -1.02 4.90
CA GLU A 64 -9.98 -1.71 4.27
C GLU A 64 -9.86 -1.28 2.80
N HIS A 65 -8.69 -1.49 2.21
CA HIS A 65 -8.50 -1.33 0.77
C HIS A 65 -8.56 -2.68 0.04
N GLY A 66 -8.87 -2.65 -1.26
CA GLY A 66 -8.78 -3.83 -2.12
C GLY A 66 -7.35 -4.15 -2.57
N PRO A 67 -7.16 -5.18 -3.40
CA PRO A 67 -5.85 -5.52 -3.97
C PRO A 67 -5.18 -4.34 -4.67
N ILE A 68 -3.88 -4.16 -4.40
CA ILE A 68 -3.01 -3.21 -5.13
C ILE A 68 -1.96 -3.92 -6.00
N TRP A 69 -1.84 -5.24 -5.86
CA TRP A 69 -0.97 -6.07 -6.71
C TRP A 69 -1.60 -6.32 -8.07
N ASP A 70 -0.77 -6.76 -9.02
CA ASP A 70 -1.23 -7.07 -10.36
C ASP A 70 -2.10 -8.31 -10.37
N ILE A 71 -3.24 -8.18 -11.04
CA ILE A 71 -4.22 -9.25 -11.24
C ILE A 71 -4.44 -9.40 -12.75
N ASP A 72 -4.38 -10.64 -13.24
CA ASP A 72 -4.59 -10.93 -14.67
C ASP A 72 -6.07 -10.84 -15.09
N ALA A 73 -6.33 -11.01 -16.39
CA ALA A 73 -7.67 -10.97 -16.95
C ALA A 73 -8.59 -12.10 -16.42
N GLN A 74 -8.03 -13.14 -15.79
CA GLN A 74 -8.73 -14.25 -15.15
C GLN A 74 -8.87 -14.06 -13.63
N LYS A 75 -8.59 -12.86 -13.12
CA LYS A 75 -8.64 -12.51 -11.69
C LYS A 75 -7.64 -13.28 -10.82
N LYS A 76 -6.51 -13.70 -11.39
CA LYS A 76 -5.43 -14.35 -10.64
C LYS A 76 -4.29 -13.39 -10.35
N THR A 77 -3.68 -13.56 -9.19
CA THR A 77 -2.45 -12.88 -8.79
C THR A 77 -1.34 -13.14 -9.80
N VAL A 78 -0.68 -12.08 -10.26
CA VAL A 78 0.50 -12.18 -11.12
C VAL A 78 1.75 -12.35 -10.27
N PHE A 79 2.61 -13.29 -10.66
CA PHE A 79 3.86 -13.61 -9.96
C PHE A 79 5.08 -13.24 -10.82
N ARG A 80 6.16 -12.81 -10.14
CA ARG A 80 7.49 -12.68 -10.72
C ARG A 80 8.08 -14.06 -10.99
N GLU A 81 9.17 -14.10 -11.78
CA GLU A 81 9.91 -15.34 -12.03
C GLU A 81 10.44 -16.01 -10.75
N ASN A 82 10.75 -15.22 -9.72
CA ASN A 82 11.18 -15.72 -8.41
C ASN A 82 10.02 -16.20 -7.51
N GLY A 83 8.78 -16.20 -8.00
CA GLY A 83 7.58 -16.67 -7.29
C GLY A 83 6.96 -15.66 -6.32
N THR A 84 7.49 -14.44 -6.21
CA THR A 84 6.87 -13.36 -5.42
C THR A 84 5.74 -12.67 -6.16
N VAL A 85 4.80 -12.07 -5.43
CA VAL A 85 3.65 -11.36 -6.01
C VAL A 85 4.09 -10.05 -6.63
N VAL A 86 3.63 -9.73 -7.84
CA VAL A 86 3.94 -8.47 -8.52
C VAL A 86 3.15 -7.33 -7.89
N TYR A 87 3.84 -6.42 -7.21
CA TYR A 87 3.27 -5.16 -6.72
C TYR A 87 3.90 -3.97 -7.45
N PRO A 88 3.15 -2.87 -7.65
CA PRO A 88 3.75 -1.56 -7.80
C PRO A 88 4.51 -1.16 -6.54
N TRP A 89 5.46 -0.25 -6.67
CA TRP A 89 6.06 0.39 -5.52
C TRP A 89 4.98 1.16 -4.74
N HIS A 90 4.84 0.86 -3.46
CA HIS A 90 3.78 1.40 -2.61
C HIS A 90 4.26 1.63 -1.18
N LYS A 91 3.49 2.43 -0.43
CA LYS A 91 3.71 2.77 0.98
C LYS A 91 2.39 3.08 1.67
N TRP A 92 2.34 2.93 2.99
CA TRP A 92 1.40 3.72 3.78
C TRP A 92 1.96 5.14 3.93
N GLN A 93 1.16 6.15 3.58
CA GLN A 93 1.48 7.55 3.77
C GLN A 93 0.45 8.16 4.73
N SER A 94 0.92 8.66 5.88
CA SER A 94 0.05 9.41 6.76
C SER A 94 -0.20 10.81 6.21
N GLY A 95 -1.44 11.28 6.37
CA GLY A 95 -1.82 12.63 5.98
C GLY A 95 -1.19 13.70 6.86
N ASN A 96 -1.29 14.96 6.41
CA ASN A 96 -0.87 16.12 7.17
C ASN A 96 -1.95 17.20 7.05
N ASN A 97 -2.59 17.54 8.16
CA ASN A 97 -3.67 18.54 8.18
C ASN A 97 -3.21 19.91 8.70
N GLY A 98 -1.90 20.12 8.88
CA GLY A 98 -1.33 21.36 9.39
C GLY A 98 -1.55 21.61 10.89
N SER A 99 -2.18 20.68 11.62
CA SER A 99 -2.34 20.77 13.07
C SER A 99 -1.02 20.54 13.79
N SER A 100 -0.73 21.36 14.79
CA SER A 100 0.38 21.15 15.72
C SER A 100 0.13 20.03 16.72
N THR A 101 -1.12 19.58 16.87
CA THR A 101 -1.48 18.46 17.75
C THR A 101 -1.29 17.15 16.98
N GLN A 102 -0.51 16.22 17.54
CA GLN A 102 -0.27 14.93 16.91
C GLN A 102 -1.55 14.08 16.81
N SER A 103 -1.68 13.37 15.70
CA SER A 103 -2.66 12.32 15.50
C SER A 103 -2.02 11.17 14.73
N PHE A 104 -2.44 9.94 15.01
CA PHE A 104 -1.83 8.74 14.46
C PHE A 104 -2.80 7.99 13.57
N ASP A 105 -2.27 7.48 12.46
CA ASP A 105 -2.88 6.38 11.74
C ASP A 105 -2.55 5.06 12.42
N ILE A 106 -3.58 4.25 12.63
CA ILE A 106 -3.49 2.90 13.17
C ILE A 106 -4.22 1.98 12.21
N TRP A 107 -3.54 0.95 11.74
CA TRP A 107 -4.08 -0.04 10.82
C TRP A 107 -3.52 -1.42 11.15
N ILE A 108 -4.19 -2.44 10.64
CA ILE A 108 -3.78 -3.85 10.68
C ILE A 108 -3.38 -4.25 9.27
N THR A 109 -2.32 -5.06 9.14
CA THR A 109 -1.97 -5.74 7.89
C THR A 109 -2.42 -7.19 7.98
N PHE A 110 -3.14 -7.65 6.96
CA PHE A 110 -3.45 -9.06 6.73
C PHE A 110 -2.60 -9.57 5.56
N GLU A 111 -1.74 -10.54 5.83
CA GLU A 111 -0.87 -11.17 4.83
C GLU A 111 -1.44 -12.55 4.47
N PHE A 112 -2.07 -12.64 3.30
CA PHE A 112 -2.70 -13.87 2.83
C PHE A 112 -1.73 -14.70 1.99
N ASN A 113 -1.91 -16.03 2.02
CA ASN A 113 -1.19 -16.91 1.12
C ASN A 113 -1.58 -16.63 -0.34
N ALA A 114 -0.64 -16.08 -1.11
CA ALA A 114 -0.86 -15.66 -2.48
C ALA A 114 -1.22 -16.80 -3.44
N GLN A 115 -0.87 -18.04 -3.12
CA GLN A 115 -1.19 -19.22 -3.94
C GLN A 115 -2.61 -19.74 -3.69
N LEU A 116 -3.24 -19.34 -2.58
CA LEU A 116 -4.58 -19.75 -2.19
C LEU A 116 -5.63 -18.64 -2.39
N SER A 117 -5.19 -17.41 -2.70
CA SER A 117 -6.10 -16.27 -2.89
C SER A 117 -6.80 -16.37 -4.25
N ALA A 118 -7.85 -17.18 -4.33
CA ALA A 118 -8.90 -16.97 -5.33
C ALA A 118 -9.74 -15.79 -4.84
N LEU A 119 -9.65 -14.63 -5.51
CA LEU A 119 -10.60 -13.54 -5.31
C LEU A 119 -11.96 -14.01 -5.86
N THR A 120 -12.82 -14.50 -4.96
CA THR A 120 -14.23 -14.83 -5.25
C THR A 120 -15.03 -13.56 -5.52
#